data_AF-A0A9D9ND75-F1
#
_entry.id   AF-A0A9D9ND75-F1
#
_cell.length_a   1.000
_cell.length_b   1.000
_cell.length_c   1.000
_cell.angle_alpha   90.00
_cell.angle_beta   90.00
_cell.angle_gamma   90.00
#
_symmetry.space_group_name_H-M   'P 1'
#
loop_
_entity.id
_entity.type
_entity.pdbx_description
1 polymer ?
#
loop_
_entity_poly.entity_id
_entity_poly.type
_entity_poly.pdbx_seq_one_letter_code
_entity_poly.pdbx_strand_id
1 'polypeptide(L)'
;MLRSMILPFWHSMRDDRNGGFFGYMGPDLSRDDKADKGVILHSRILWFFSEAAMALKTEKEREAAEHAYRFLSEKAIDRGYGGVYWSLTYDGKPSDTSKHAYCQAFAIYALSSYYRLTGDEKALEEAFSIYSLIESKCRDGIGYLENFHRDWTPDPDNSRLSGHGINAYRTMNTLLHIFEAYSGLYQATRSDDVAASMRNILQIYLDKIYSLEKRREEVFFDENYDSLLDITSYGHDIESSWLIEWGTSLLEDENLLSRVSSASSAMAANVYENAYDGRGFVVNEKYGDSVDCTRIWWVEAESIEGFLNEYRKSGDEKYLDAALSIWEYIKEHFADRRSGSEWFWAVGEDDKPVFSYPIADPWKCPYHNGRLCLNLMREGVENGL
;
A
#
# COMPACT_ATOMS: atom_id res chain seq x y z
N MET A 1 -16.17 -3.48 10.93
CA MET A 1 -15.13 -2.54 11.42
C MET A 1 -15.12 -1.18 10.69
N LEU A 2 -15.26 -1.14 9.35
CA LEU A 2 -15.22 0.10 8.57
C LEU A 2 -16.06 1.27 9.12
N ARG A 3 -17.38 1.10 9.24
CA ARG A 3 -18.32 2.18 9.64
C ARG A 3 -18.25 2.55 11.12
N SER A 4 -17.86 1.62 11.98
CA SER A 4 -17.92 1.78 13.44
C SER A 4 -16.59 2.22 14.05
N MET A 5 -15.47 2.05 13.35
CA MET A 5 -14.12 2.29 13.89
C MET A 5 -13.24 3.09 12.92
N ILE A 6 -12.97 2.54 11.72
CA ILE A 6 -12.01 3.13 10.77
C ILE A 6 -12.49 4.51 10.29
N LEU A 7 -13.69 4.61 9.71
CA LEU A 7 -14.22 5.88 9.19
C LEU A 7 -14.33 6.96 10.28
N PRO A 8 -14.95 6.70 11.47
CA PRO A 8 -14.99 7.67 12.54
C PRO A 8 -13.61 8.17 12.99
N PHE A 9 -12.64 7.28 13.14
CA PHE A 9 -11.27 7.65 13.53
C PHE A 9 -10.65 8.59 12.51
N TRP A 10 -10.64 8.23 11.22
CA TRP A 10 -10.01 9.03 10.19
C TRP A 10 -10.74 10.35 9.92
N HIS A 11 -12.06 10.42 10.09
CA HIS A 11 -12.77 11.70 10.12
C HIS A 11 -12.31 12.60 11.27
N SER A 12 -11.98 12.05 12.44
CA SER A 12 -11.47 12.83 13.59
C SER A 12 -10.04 13.36 13.38
N MET A 13 -9.31 12.78 12.41
CA MET A 13 -7.97 13.21 12.01
C MET A 13 -7.99 14.37 11.01
N ARG A 14 -9.16 14.84 10.56
CA ARG A 14 -9.26 15.97 9.62
C ARG A 14 -8.76 17.26 10.28
N ASP A 15 -7.86 17.97 9.59
CA ASP A 15 -7.34 19.28 9.98
C ASP A 15 -8.00 20.38 9.14
N ASP A 16 -9.04 21.01 9.69
CA ASP A 16 -9.72 22.15 9.05
C ASP A 16 -8.99 23.49 9.25
N ARG A 17 -7.93 23.53 10.09
CA ARG A 17 -7.17 24.77 10.35
C ARG A 17 -6.06 24.97 9.33
N ASN A 18 -5.29 23.93 9.04
CA ASN A 18 -4.16 24.00 8.10
C ASN A 18 -4.35 23.16 6.83
N GLY A 19 -5.51 22.50 6.70
CA GLY A 19 -5.84 21.62 5.57
C GLY A 19 -5.25 20.21 5.72
N GLY A 20 -5.80 19.25 4.98
CA GLY A 20 -5.39 17.85 5.05
C GLY A 20 -5.79 17.18 6.37
N PHE A 21 -4.96 16.26 6.83
CA PHE A 21 -5.19 15.47 8.04
C PHE A 21 -3.96 15.57 8.98
N PHE A 22 -4.18 15.43 10.27
CA PHE A 22 -3.11 15.42 11.26
C PHE A 22 -2.15 14.25 10.99
N GLY A 23 -0.86 14.52 11.09
CA GLY A 23 0.19 13.56 10.70
C GLY A 23 0.48 12.48 11.74
N TYR A 24 -0.03 12.60 12.97
CA TYR A 24 0.32 11.70 14.07
C TYR A 24 -0.78 11.58 15.14
N MET A 25 -0.97 10.35 15.63
CA MET A 25 -1.75 9.99 16.80
C MET A 25 -0.97 8.97 17.63
N GLY A 26 -0.57 9.35 18.85
CA GLY A 26 0.24 8.53 19.73
C GLY A 26 -0.49 7.29 20.28
N PRO A 27 0.25 6.36 20.91
CA PRO A 27 -0.30 5.14 21.50
C PRO A 27 -1.33 5.40 22.61
N ASP A 28 -1.26 6.57 23.26
CA ASP A 28 -2.17 7.04 24.31
C ASP A 28 -3.36 7.88 23.78
N LEU A 29 -3.52 7.93 22.46
CA LEU A 29 -4.50 8.77 21.75
C LEU A 29 -4.25 10.28 21.92
N SER A 30 -3.01 10.67 22.23
CA SER A 30 -2.58 12.06 22.12
C SER A 30 -2.28 12.39 20.65
N ARG A 31 -2.96 13.40 20.12
CA ARG A 31 -2.73 13.90 18.77
C ARG A 31 -1.65 14.98 18.79
N ASP A 32 -0.67 14.88 17.91
CA ASP A 32 0.28 15.97 17.67
C ASP A 32 -0.21 16.81 16.48
N ASP A 33 -0.86 17.94 16.81
CA ASP A 33 -1.39 18.89 15.83
C ASP A 33 -0.29 19.56 14.98
N LYS A 34 0.99 19.42 15.37
CA LYS A 34 2.15 20.01 14.69
C LYS A 34 3.07 18.99 14.05
N ALA A 35 2.73 17.70 14.09
CA ALA A 35 3.47 16.67 13.39
C ALA A 35 3.50 16.97 11.88
N ASP A 36 4.62 16.60 11.25
CA ASP A 36 4.75 16.66 9.80
C ASP A 36 3.70 15.78 9.12
N LYS A 37 3.22 16.26 7.98
CA LYS A 37 2.23 15.65 7.13
C LYS A 37 2.94 14.91 5.99
N GLY A 38 3.12 13.60 6.16
CA GLY A 38 3.68 12.74 5.11
C GLY A 38 2.78 12.70 3.87
N VAL A 39 3.38 12.77 2.68
CA VAL A 39 2.61 12.78 1.43
C VAL A 39 2.03 11.39 1.14
N ILE A 40 2.76 10.30 1.43
CA ILE A 40 2.23 8.94 1.32
C ILE A 40 0.97 8.77 2.18
N LEU A 41 1.00 9.20 3.44
CA LEU A 41 -0.16 9.20 4.34
C LEU A 41 -1.35 9.95 3.70
N HIS A 42 -1.12 11.14 3.16
CA HIS A 42 -2.19 11.95 2.55
C HIS A 42 -2.73 11.35 1.25
N SER A 43 -1.87 10.78 0.42
CA SER A 43 -2.28 10.03 -0.77
C SER A 43 -3.14 8.82 -0.40
N ARG A 44 -2.72 8.04 0.62
CA ARG A 44 -3.48 6.90 1.13
C ARG A 44 -4.83 7.30 1.74
N ILE A 45 -4.90 8.43 2.44
CA ILE A 45 -6.16 9.00 2.95
C ILE A 45 -7.07 9.45 1.79
N LEU A 46 -6.53 10.13 0.78
CA LEU A 46 -7.28 10.53 -0.41
C LEU A 46 -7.86 9.32 -1.13
N TRP A 47 -7.03 8.31 -1.39
CA TRP A 47 -7.48 7.05 -1.98
C TRP A 47 -8.60 6.42 -1.14
N PHE A 48 -8.40 6.29 0.16
CA PHE A 48 -9.37 5.64 1.05
C PHE A 48 -10.73 6.31 1.03
N PHE A 49 -10.78 7.63 1.22
CA PHE A 49 -12.06 8.34 1.20
C PHE A 49 -12.68 8.37 -0.20
N SER A 50 -11.87 8.33 -1.27
CA SER A 50 -12.38 8.24 -2.64
C SER A 50 -13.08 6.90 -2.89
N GLU A 51 -12.44 5.80 -2.52
CA GLU A 51 -13.00 4.44 -2.64
C GLU A 51 -14.20 4.22 -1.70
N ALA A 52 -14.13 4.75 -0.47
CA ALA A 52 -15.23 4.71 0.48
C ALA A 52 -16.45 5.49 -0.02
N ALA A 53 -16.27 6.69 -0.59
CA ALA A 53 -17.35 7.46 -1.17
C ALA A 53 -18.02 6.71 -2.34
N MET A 54 -17.24 6.06 -3.21
CA MET A 54 -17.79 5.25 -4.31
C MET A 54 -18.56 4.02 -3.79
N ALA A 55 -18.02 3.31 -2.79
CA ALA A 55 -18.63 2.09 -2.26
C ALA A 55 -19.89 2.37 -1.44
N LEU A 56 -19.84 3.38 -0.56
CA LEU A 56 -20.90 3.69 0.40
C LEU A 56 -21.92 4.69 -0.16
N LYS A 57 -21.58 5.42 -1.22
CA LYS A 57 -22.40 6.45 -1.88
C LYS A 57 -22.85 7.55 -0.91
N THR A 58 -21.91 8.02 -0.10
CA THR A 58 -22.15 8.98 0.98
C THR A 58 -21.40 10.29 0.73
N GLU A 59 -22.10 11.41 0.94
CA GLU A 59 -21.53 12.75 0.74
C GLU A 59 -20.40 13.07 1.73
N LYS A 60 -20.51 12.57 2.96
CA LYS A 60 -19.52 12.81 4.01
C LYS A 60 -18.13 12.29 3.63
N GLU A 61 -18.05 11.10 3.03
CA GLU A 61 -16.81 10.50 2.55
C GLU A 61 -16.29 11.24 1.31
N ARG A 62 -17.19 11.70 0.42
CA ARG A 62 -16.83 12.56 -0.71
C ARG A 62 -16.19 13.87 -0.24
N GLU A 63 -16.78 14.56 0.73
CA GLU A 63 -16.24 15.79 1.32
C GLU A 63 -14.85 15.57 1.95
N ALA A 64 -14.62 14.40 2.55
CA ALA A 64 -13.32 14.04 3.10
C ALA A 64 -12.28 13.78 2.01
N ALA A 65 -12.66 13.13 0.91
CA ALA A 65 -11.81 12.95 -0.27
C ALA A 65 -11.44 14.31 -0.90
N GLU A 66 -12.43 15.20 -1.09
CA GLU A 66 -12.20 16.56 -1.60
C GLU A 66 -11.26 17.37 -0.69
N HIS A 67 -11.38 17.22 0.64
CA HIS A 67 -10.46 17.85 1.60
C HIS A 67 -9.02 17.33 1.48
N ALA A 68 -8.85 16.01 1.33
CA ALA A 68 -7.54 15.39 1.12
C ALA A 68 -6.92 15.82 -0.23
N TYR A 69 -7.73 15.85 -1.30
CA TYR A 69 -7.30 16.25 -2.64
C TYR A 69 -6.79 17.68 -2.67
N ARG A 70 -7.53 18.64 -2.07
CA ARG A 70 -7.09 20.04 -1.99
C ARG A 70 -5.72 20.16 -1.32
N PHE A 71 -5.49 19.46 -0.22
CA PHE A 71 -4.18 19.48 0.43
C PHE A 71 -3.07 18.90 -0.45
N LEU A 72 -3.32 17.75 -1.08
CA LEU A 72 -2.35 17.10 -1.97
C LEU A 72 -2.01 18.01 -3.17
N SER A 73 -3.03 18.51 -3.88
CA SER A 73 -2.85 19.33 -5.08
C SER A 73 -2.25 20.70 -4.79
N GLU A 74 -2.68 21.38 -3.71
CA GLU A 74 -2.22 22.74 -3.41
C GLU A 74 -0.86 22.78 -2.68
N LYS A 75 -0.52 21.74 -1.90
CA LYS A 75 0.66 21.76 -1.01
C LYS A 75 1.72 20.73 -1.36
N ALA A 76 1.32 19.50 -1.73
CA ALA A 76 2.27 18.40 -1.92
C ALA A 76 2.90 18.38 -3.32
N ILE A 77 2.17 18.82 -4.35
CA ILE A 77 2.68 18.90 -5.72
C ILE A 77 3.70 20.03 -5.85
N ASP A 78 4.91 19.68 -6.27
CA ASP A 78 5.98 20.64 -6.53
C ASP A 78 5.78 21.29 -7.91
N ARG A 79 5.24 22.51 -7.92
CA ARG A 79 5.02 23.27 -9.16
C ARG A 79 6.30 23.72 -9.86
N GLY A 80 7.48 23.59 -9.21
CA GLY A 80 8.77 23.95 -9.78
C GLY A 80 9.43 22.81 -10.57
N TYR A 81 9.53 21.63 -9.95
CA TYR A 81 10.21 20.46 -10.54
C TYR A 81 9.27 19.32 -10.94
N GLY A 82 7.97 19.45 -10.67
CA GLY A 82 6.99 18.37 -10.87
C GLY A 82 7.10 17.28 -9.80
N GLY A 83 6.13 16.34 -9.83
CA GLY A 83 5.98 15.31 -8.80
C GLY A 83 5.53 15.88 -7.45
N VAL A 84 5.48 15.02 -6.45
CA VAL A 84 5.17 15.37 -5.06
C VAL A 84 6.43 15.35 -4.19
N TYR A 85 6.41 16.16 -3.13
CA TYR A 85 7.40 16.09 -2.06
C TYR A 85 7.27 14.79 -1.24
N TRP A 86 8.24 14.53 -0.36
CA TRP A 86 8.14 13.43 0.59
C TRP A 86 7.22 13.78 1.78
N SER A 87 7.43 14.95 2.38
CA SER A 87 6.64 15.42 3.51
C SER A 87 6.51 16.93 3.55
N LEU A 88 5.46 17.38 4.24
CA LEU A 88 5.16 18.77 4.52
C LEU A 88 5.17 19.00 6.03
N THR A 89 5.46 20.22 6.46
CA THR A 89 5.17 20.66 7.82
C THR A 89 3.66 20.66 8.06
N TYR A 90 3.23 20.73 9.32
CA TYR A 90 1.80 20.80 9.67
C TYR A 90 1.03 21.93 8.98
N ASP A 91 1.71 23.05 8.66
CA ASP A 91 1.15 24.22 7.95
C ASP A 91 1.30 24.16 6.41
N GLY A 92 1.73 23.00 5.88
CA GLY A 92 1.75 22.72 4.44
C GLY A 92 2.95 23.29 3.69
N LYS A 93 4.05 23.63 4.37
CA LYS A 93 5.32 23.99 3.72
C LYS A 93 6.14 22.73 3.45
N PRO A 94 6.96 22.67 2.39
CA PRO A 94 7.84 21.52 2.17
C PRO A 94 8.80 21.35 3.34
N SER A 95 8.74 20.18 4.00
CA SER A 95 9.67 19.78 5.08
C SER A 95 10.81 18.95 4.49
N ASP A 96 10.44 17.98 3.65
CA ASP A 96 11.36 17.14 2.91
C ASP A 96 11.00 17.12 1.43
N THR A 97 11.91 17.68 0.62
CA THR A 97 11.68 17.87 -0.82
C THR A 97 12.24 16.75 -1.70
N SER A 98 12.79 15.68 -1.11
CA SER A 98 13.23 14.52 -1.88
C SER A 98 12.08 13.93 -2.70
N LYS A 99 12.40 13.33 -3.85
CA LYS A 99 11.45 12.68 -4.73
C LYS A 99 11.71 11.19 -4.67
N HIS A 100 10.71 10.46 -4.19
CA HIS A 100 10.79 9.01 -4.13
C HIS A 100 9.72 8.39 -5.02
N ALA A 101 10.10 7.45 -5.88
CA ALA A 101 9.19 6.79 -6.84
C ALA A 101 7.97 6.15 -6.13
N TYR A 102 8.19 5.47 -5.01
CA TYR A 102 7.14 5.02 -4.08
C TYR A 102 6.12 6.11 -3.69
N CYS A 103 6.58 7.28 -3.26
CA CYS A 103 5.70 8.40 -2.90
C CYS A 103 4.92 8.92 -4.13
N GLN A 104 5.59 8.98 -5.29
CA GLN A 104 4.94 9.36 -6.55
C GLN A 104 3.84 8.37 -6.96
N ALA A 105 4.11 7.07 -6.82
CA ALA A 105 3.17 6.01 -7.15
C ALA A 105 1.88 6.12 -6.32
N PHE A 106 2.00 6.30 -5.00
CA PHE A 106 0.81 6.52 -4.15
C PHE A 106 0.03 7.78 -4.54
N ALA A 107 0.69 8.85 -4.97
CA ALA A 107 -0.01 10.04 -5.47
C ALA A 107 -0.79 9.74 -6.76
N ILE A 108 -0.21 9.02 -7.73
CA ILE A 108 -0.93 8.56 -8.94
C ILE A 108 -2.14 7.71 -8.56
N TYR A 109 -1.95 6.76 -7.65
CA TYR A 109 -3.03 5.83 -7.25
C TYR A 109 -4.21 6.58 -6.61
N ALA A 110 -3.91 7.53 -5.73
CA ALA A 110 -4.90 8.37 -5.06
C ALA A 110 -5.63 9.32 -6.02
N LEU A 111 -4.89 10.01 -6.89
CA LEU A 111 -5.45 10.91 -7.89
C LEU A 111 -6.34 10.16 -8.90
N SER A 112 -5.93 8.94 -9.28
CA SER A 112 -6.72 8.09 -10.18
C SER A 112 -8.04 7.65 -9.54
N SER A 113 -8.03 7.27 -8.25
CA SER A 113 -9.25 6.94 -7.50
C SER A 113 -10.16 8.18 -7.34
N TYR A 114 -9.59 9.33 -7.02
CA TYR A 114 -10.34 10.58 -6.89
C TYR A 114 -10.97 11.04 -8.22
N TYR A 115 -10.26 10.88 -9.34
CA TYR A 115 -10.82 11.11 -10.66
C TYR A 115 -11.99 10.15 -10.95
N ARG A 116 -11.88 8.85 -10.64
CA ARG A 116 -13.01 7.91 -10.82
C ARG A 116 -14.23 8.31 -9.99
N LEU A 117 -14.03 8.86 -8.79
CA LEU A 117 -15.12 9.36 -7.94
C LEU A 117 -15.78 10.62 -8.53
N THR A 118 -14.99 11.56 -9.05
CA THR A 118 -15.44 12.94 -9.29
C THR A 118 -15.56 13.35 -10.76
N GLY A 119 -14.79 12.72 -11.65
CA GLY A 119 -14.56 13.19 -13.01
C GLY A 119 -13.71 14.47 -13.09
N ASP A 120 -12.98 14.85 -12.05
CA ASP A 120 -12.13 16.05 -12.07
C ASP A 120 -10.90 15.84 -12.95
N GLU A 121 -10.95 16.37 -14.17
CA GLU A 121 -9.87 16.32 -15.16
C GLU A 121 -8.53 16.85 -14.63
N LYS A 122 -8.54 17.80 -13.68
CA LYS A 122 -7.27 18.29 -13.11
C LYS A 122 -6.55 17.21 -12.30
N ALA A 123 -7.30 16.39 -11.57
CA ALA A 123 -6.70 15.27 -10.84
C ALA A 123 -6.10 14.25 -11.81
N LEU A 124 -6.75 14.02 -12.95
CA LEU A 124 -6.23 13.15 -14.00
C LEU A 124 -4.98 13.72 -14.68
N GLU A 125 -4.96 15.01 -15.01
CA GLU A 125 -3.78 15.71 -15.54
C GLU A 125 -2.60 15.62 -14.57
N GLU A 126 -2.84 15.81 -13.28
CA GLU A 126 -1.82 15.67 -12.22
C GLU A 126 -1.29 14.23 -12.14
N ALA A 127 -2.17 13.22 -12.21
CA ALA A 127 -1.77 11.81 -12.23
C ALA A 127 -0.88 11.48 -13.44
N PHE A 128 -1.25 11.92 -14.64
CA PHE A 128 -0.45 11.70 -15.86
C PHE A 128 0.87 12.47 -15.85
N SER A 129 0.89 13.67 -15.27
CA SER A 129 2.13 14.43 -15.10
C SER A 129 3.12 13.69 -14.20
N ILE A 130 2.64 13.04 -13.13
CA ILE A 130 3.50 12.25 -12.23
C ILE A 130 3.91 10.93 -12.91
N TYR A 131 2.99 10.24 -13.59
CA TYR A 131 3.29 9.05 -14.39
C TYR A 131 4.42 9.31 -15.39
N SER A 132 4.33 10.41 -16.14
CA SER A 132 5.36 10.81 -17.12
C SER A 132 6.71 11.08 -16.46
N LEU A 133 6.74 11.59 -15.23
CA LEU A 133 7.98 11.79 -14.48
C LEU A 133 8.59 10.46 -14.03
N ILE A 134 7.77 9.51 -13.55
CA ILE A 134 8.26 8.16 -13.21
C ILE A 134 8.88 7.50 -14.45
N GLU A 135 8.16 7.47 -15.58
CA GLU A 135 8.66 6.81 -16.80
C GLU A 135 9.91 7.51 -17.39
N SER A 136 10.06 8.83 -17.23
CA SER A 136 11.18 9.58 -17.83
C SER A 136 12.38 9.82 -16.91
N LYS A 137 12.19 9.78 -15.59
CA LYS A 137 13.23 10.08 -14.58
C LYS A 137 13.56 8.89 -13.70
N CYS A 138 12.56 8.07 -13.37
CA CYS A 138 12.73 6.95 -12.47
C CYS A 138 13.06 5.65 -13.21
N ARG A 139 12.81 5.55 -14.51
CA ARG A 139 13.09 4.33 -15.26
C ARG A 139 14.41 4.41 -16.02
N ASP A 140 15.24 3.39 -15.87
CA ASP A 140 16.43 3.17 -16.68
C ASP A 140 16.28 1.92 -17.58
N GLY A 141 17.38 1.46 -18.20
CA GLY A 141 17.36 0.30 -19.07
C GLY A 141 17.11 -1.04 -18.38
N ILE A 142 17.15 -1.08 -17.03
CA ILE A 142 17.04 -2.29 -16.21
C ILE A 142 15.71 -2.29 -15.45
N GLY A 143 15.28 -1.17 -14.88
CA GLY A 143 14.04 -1.06 -14.12
C GLY A 143 13.82 0.32 -13.52
N TYR A 144 13.20 0.37 -12.33
CA TYR A 144 12.88 1.62 -11.66
C TYR A 144 13.87 1.91 -10.53
N LEU A 145 14.44 3.10 -10.60
CA LEU A 145 15.22 3.79 -9.58
C LEU A 145 14.25 4.43 -8.59
N GLU A 146 14.70 4.63 -7.36
CA GLU A 146 13.79 4.92 -6.26
C GLU A 146 13.89 6.34 -5.70
N ASN A 147 15.10 6.77 -5.32
CA ASN A 147 15.29 8.02 -4.60
C ASN A 147 16.04 9.07 -5.43
N PHE A 148 15.62 10.32 -5.27
CA PHE A 148 16.12 11.47 -6.01
C PHE A 148 16.09 12.72 -5.13
N HIS A 149 17.02 13.63 -5.41
CA HIS A 149 16.90 15.00 -4.93
C HIS A 149 15.70 15.70 -5.60
N ARG A 150 15.34 16.88 -5.09
CA ARG A 150 14.17 17.64 -5.55
C ARG A 150 14.14 17.87 -7.07
N ASP A 151 15.31 18.01 -7.69
CA ASP A 151 15.49 18.28 -9.11
C ASP A 151 15.56 17.03 -10.00
N TRP A 152 15.24 15.85 -9.46
CA TRP A 152 15.30 14.54 -10.12
C TRP A 152 16.72 14.07 -10.46
N THR A 153 17.75 14.64 -9.83
CA THR A 153 19.06 14.00 -9.83
C THR A 153 19.01 12.77 -8.91
N PRO A 154 19.47 11.58 -9.38
CA PRO A 154 19.45 10.37 -8.58
C PRO A 154 20.22 10.55 -7.26
N ASP A 155 19.61 10.09 -6.17
CA ASP A 155 20.20 10.09 -4.84
C ASP A 155 20.50 8.64 -4.45
N PRO A 156 21.77 8.26 -4.25
CA PRO A 156 22.11 6.87 -3.93
C PRO A 156 21.63 6.45 -2.54
N ASP A 157 21.27 7.37 -1.65
CA ASP A 157 20.75 7.02 -0.32
C ASP A 157 19.27 6.62 -0.41
N ASN A 158 19.00 5.32 -0.45
CA ASN A 158 17.65 4.76 -0.42
C ASN A 158 17.33 4.12 0.95
N SER A 159 17.91 4.64 2.03
CA SER A 159 17.76 4.09 3.38
C SER A 159 16.31 4.04 3.90
N ARG A 160 15.40 4.84 3.33
CA ARG A 160 13.99 4.93 3.78
C ARG A 160 13.17 3.69 3.49
N LEU A 161 13.45 3.02 2.38
CA LEU A 161 12.82 1.78 2.01
C LEU A 161 13.79 0.60 2.13
N SER A 162 14.98 0.81 2.68
CA SER A 162 15.92 -0.26 2.98
C SER A 162 15.70 -0.81 4.40
N GLY A 163 15.95 -2.11 4.58
CA GLY A 163 15.92 -2.78 5.89
C GLY A 163 17.29 -3.30 6.31
N HIS A 164 17.42 -3.76 7.56
CA HIS A 164 18.61 -4.49 8.05
C HIS A 164 19.98 -3.83 7.81
N GLY A 165 20.04 -2.51 7.74
CA GLY A 165 21.30 -1.75 7.61
C GLY A 165 21.94 -1.79 6.22
N ILE A 166 21.23 -2.29 5.19
CA ILE A 166 21.67 -2.17 3.80
C ILE A 166 21.12 -0.89 3.17
N ASN A 167 21.70 -0.51 2.04
CA ASN A 167 21.19 0.55 1.18
C ASN A 167 20.83 -0.08 -0.18
N ALA A 168 19.57 -0.46 -0.34
CA ALA A 168 19.10 -1.15 -1.52
C ALA A 168 18.95 -0.18 -2.69
N TYR A 169 19.50 -0.52 -3.85
CA TYR A 169 19.38 0.32 -5.04
C TYR A 169 17.97 0.23 -5.65
N ARG A 170 17.34 -0.95 -5.51
CA ARG A 170 15.95 -1.23 -5.88
C ARG A 170 15.30 -2.12 -4.83
N THR A 171 13.99 -2.05 -4.72
CA THR A 171 13.15 -2.80 -3.80
C THR A 171 11.94 -3.34 -4.54
N MET A 172 11.46 -4.52 -4.16
CA MET A 172 10.20 -5.00 -4.73
C MET A 172 9.04 -4.10 -4.33
N ASN A 173 9.09 -3.53 -3.12
CA ASN A 173 8.06 -2.66 -2.56
C ASN A 173 7.77 -1.45 -3.47
N THR A 174 8.80 -0.76 -3.96
CA THR A 174 8.59 0.33 -4.92
C THR A 174 7.98 -0.16 -6.23
N LEU A 175 8.45 -1.28 -6.78
CA LEU A 175 7.92 -1.80 -8.04
C LEU A 175 6.44 -2.25 -7.90
N LEU A 176 6.10 -2.91 -6.79
CA LEU A 176 4.76 -3.34 -6.43
C LEU A 176 3.80 -2.16 -6.44
N HIS A 177 4.13 -1.06 -5.76
CA HIS A 177 3.23 0.08 -5.70
C HIS A 177 3.23 0.96 -6.96
N ILE A 178 4.29 0.96 -7.78
CA ILE A 178 4.21 1.51 -9.13
C ILE A 178 3.20 0.71 -9.96
N PHE A 179 3.24 -0.63 -9.88
CA PHE A 179 2.27 -1.49 -10.56
C PHE A 179 0.84 -1.24 -10.07
N GLU A 180 0.65 -1.11 -8.76
CA GLU A 180 -0.64 -0.77 -8.17
C GLU A 180 -1.17 0.57 -8.69
N ALA A 181 -0.32 1.60 -8.67
CA ALA A 181 -0.66 2.93 -9.13
C ALA A 181 -1.06 2.94 -10.60
N TYR A 182 -0.31 2.22 -11.43
CA TYR A 182 -0.58 2.12 -12.87
C TYR A 182 -1.84 1.30 -13.14
N SER A 183 -2.11 0.27 -12.35
CA SER A 183 -3.39 -0.44 -12.38
C SER A 183 -4.55 0.51 -12.10
N GLY A 184 -4.44 1.35 -11.07
CA GLY A 184 -5.45 2.37 -10.76
C GLY A 184 -5.64 3.41 -11.86
N LEU A 185 -4.55 3.90 -12.46
CA LEU A 185 -4.60 4.85 -13.58
C LEU A 185 -5.16 4.21 -14.85
N TYR A 186 -4.83 2.96 -15.12
CA TYR A 186 -5.36 2.20 -16.24
C TYR A 186 -6.85 1.93 -16.07
N GLN A 187 -7.33 1.59 -14.86
CA GLN A 187 -8.77 1.50 -14.58
C GLN A 187 -9.51 2.81 -14.88
N ALA A 188 -8.87 3.96 -14.62
CA ALA A 188 -9.46 5.27 -14.85
C ALA A 188 -9.51 5.66 -16.34
N THR A 189 -8.59 5.16 -17.17
CA THR A 189 -8.31 5.74 -18.50
C THR A 189 -8.31 4.77 -19.66
N ARG A 190 -7.98 3.49 -19.41
CA ARG A 190 -7.65 2.47 -20.43
C ARG A 190 -6.54 2.91 -21.38
N SER A 191 -5.58 3.71 -20.91
CA SER A 191 -4.44 4.17 -21.69
C SER A 191 -3.51 3.02 -22.11
N ASP A 192 -3.22 2.92 -23.41
CA ASP A 192 -2.29 1.93 -23.98
C ASP A 192 -0.85 2.11 -23.47
N ASP A 193 -0.41 3.35 -23.24
CA ASP A 193 0.92 3.64 -22.69
C ASP A 193 1.06 3.11 -21.26
N VAL A 194 0.04 3.33 -20.42
CA VAL A 194 0.00 2.80 -19.06
C VAL A 194 -0.03 1.27 -19.08
N ALA A 195 -0.82 0.67 -19.98
CA ALA A 195 -0.86 -0.78 -20.17
C ALA A 195 0.50 -1.35 -20.60
N ALA A 196 1.25 -0.64 -21.45
CA ALA A 196 2.60 -1.03 -21.84
C ALA A 196 3.59 -0.94 -20.65
N SER A 197 3.52 0.11 -19.84
CA SER A 197 4.32 0.22 -18.62
C SER A 197 3.98 -0.88 -17.60
N MET A 198 2.72 -1.23 -17.42
CA MET A 198 2.29 -2.36 -16.59
C MET A 198 2.88 -3.70 -17.07
N ARG A 199 2.82 -3.98 -18.38
CA ARG A 199 3.44 -5.20 -18.95
C ARG A 199 4.96 -5.25 -18.74
N ASN A 200 5.64 -4.10 -18.85
CA ASN A 200 7.08 -4.02 -18.56
C ASN A 200 7.38 -4.33 -17.09
N ILE A 201 6.58 -3.81 -16.16
CA ILE A 201 6.71 -4.11 -14.73
C ILE A 201 6.49 -5.60 -14.47
N LEU A 202 5.46 -6.21 -15.07
CA LEU A 202 5.19 -7.65 -14.94
C LEU A 202 6.33 -8.51 -15.48
N GLN A 203 7.01 -8.07 -16.53
CA GLN A 203 8.19 -8.76 -17.04
C GLN A 203 9.35 -8.69 -16.02
N ILE A 204 9.63 -7.51 -15.46
CA ILE A 204 10.64 -7.36 -14.39
C ILE A 204 10.26 -8.23 -13.19
N TYR A 205 9.00 -8.17 -12.77
CA TYR A 205 8.49 -8.95 -11.65
C TYR A 205 8.75 -10.46 -11.82
N LEU A 206 8.34 -11.03 -12.95
CA LEU A 206 8.49 -12.46 -13.23
C LEU A 206 9.96 -12.89 -13.43
N ASP A 207 10.80 -12.03 -13.99
CA ASP A 207 12.18 -12.38 -14.33
C ASP A 207 13.17 -12.14 -13.18
N LYS A 208 12.87 -11.17 -12.30
CA LYS A 208 13.84 -10.60 -11.36
C LYS A 208 13.38 -10.61 -9.90
N ILE A 209 12.09 -10.39 -9.64
CA ILE A 209 11.58 -10.27 -8.27
C ILE A 209 11.09 -11.61 -7.76
N TYR A 210 10.24 -12.28 -8.53
CA TYR A 210 9.70 -13.57 -8.14
C TYR A 210 10.76 -14.67 -8.27
N SER A 211 11.07 -15.33 -7.15
CA SER A 211 11.94 -16.49 -7.12
C SER A 211 11.12 -17.77 -7.26
N LEU A 212 11.19 -18.41 -8.44
CA LEU A 212 10.50 -19.69 -8.68
C LEU A 212 10.99 -20.80 -7.75
N GLU A 213 12.30 -20.85 -7.46
CA GLU A 213 12.90 -21.86 -6.58
C GLU A 213 12.39 -21.71 -5.14
N LYS A 214 12.37 -20.46 -4.63
CA LYS A 214 11.99 -20.18 -3.24
C LYS A 214 10.48 -19.97 -3.07
N ARG A 215 9.72 -19.81 -4.15
CA ARG A 215 8.26 -19.49 -4.16
C ARG A 215 7.94 -18.25 -3.32
N ARG A 216 8.72 -17.18 -3.47
CA ARG A 216 8.58 -15.89 -2.75
C ARG A 216 9.16 -14.75 -3.58
N GLU A 217 8.96 -13.52 -3.16
CA GLU A 217 9.67 -12.37 -3.69
C GLU A 217 11.06 -12.24 -3.05
N GLU A 218 12.03 -11.78 -3.85
CA GLU A 218 13.25 -11.18 -3.32
C GLU A 218 12.96 -9.70 -2.97
N VAL A 219 13.55 -9.19 -1.89
CA VAL A 219 13.08 -7.94 -1.26
C VAL A 219 13.91 -6.72 -1.64
N PHE A 220 15.22 -6.85 -1.49
CA PHE A 220 16.18 -5.76 -1.66
C PHE A 220 17.24 -6.14 -2.68
N PHE A 221 17.55 -5.22 -3.58
CA PHE A 221 18.39 -5.50 -4.72
C PHE A 221 19.49 -4.45 -4.93
N ASP A 222 20.55 -4.88 -5.60
CA ASP A 222 21.51 -3.96 -6.21
C ASP A 222 20.96 -3.33 -7.51
N GLU A 223 21.83 -2.65 -8.27
CA GLU A 223 21.44 -1.96 -9.50
C GLU A 223 20.92 -2.88 -10.61
N ASN A 224 21.29 -4.17 -10.58
CA ASN A 224 21.03 -5.18 -11.61
C ASN A 224 19.90 -6.16 -11.24
N TYR A 225 19.21 -5.93 -10.13
CA TYR A 225 18.24 -6.86 -9.52
C TYR A 225 18.88 -8.15 -8.98
N ASP A 226 20.14 -8.11 -8.54
CA ASP A 226 20.68 -9.21 -7.75
C ASP A 226 20.26 -9.02 -6.28
N SER A 227 19.64 -10.06 -5.70
CA SER A 227 19.13 -10.02 -4.32
C SER A 227 20.29 -9.84 -3.33
N LEU A 228 20.13 -8.87 -2.42
CA LEU A 228 21.15 -8.50 -1.43
C LEU A 228 21.05 -9.31 -0.14
N LEU A 229 19.86 -9.83 0.20
CA LEU A 229 19.57 -10.45 1.49
C LEU A 229 18.69 -11.68 1.33
N ASP A 230 18.93 -12.69 2.16
CA ASP A 230 18.01 -13.81 2.32
C ASP A 230 16.90 -13.43 3.32
N ILE A 231 15.93 -12.68 2.83
CA ILE A 231 14.77 -12.22 3.60
C ILE A 231 13.48 -12.58 2.87
N THR A 232 12.46 -12.96 3.64
CA THR A 232 11.07 -13.07 3.19
C THR A 232 10.25 -12.07 3.98
N SER A 233 9.51 -11.20 3.30
CA SER A 233 8.47 -10.38 3.93
C SER A 233 7.11 -10.99 3.61
N TYR A 234 6.51 -11.69 4.56
CA TYR A 234 5.31 -12.49 4.30
C TYR A 234 4.10 -11.64 3.93
N GLY A 235 4.00 -10.43 4.51
CA GLY A 235 2.99 -9.45 4.13
C GLY A 235 3.10 -8.98 2.68
N HIS A 236 4.32 -8.72 2.19
CA HIS A 236 4.50 -8.32 0.79
C HIS A 236 4.27 -9.50 -0.16
N ASP A 237 4.75 -10.71 0.18
CA ASP A 237 4.48 -11.91 -0.63
C ASP A 237 2.97 -12.14 -0.82
N ILE A 238 2.19 -12.05 0.27
CA ILE A 238 0.75 -12.28 0.22
C ILE A 238 0.01 -11.11 -0.44
N GLU A 239 0.43 -9.85 -0.22
CA GLU A 239 -0.11 -8.68 -0.93
C GLU A 239 0.11 -8.80 -2.45
N SER A 240 1.36 -9.06 -2.86
CA SER A 240 1.71 -9.23 -4.26
C SER A 240 0.94 -10.39 -4.91
N SER A 241 0.68 -11.47 -4.17
CA SER A 241 -0.06 -12.62 -4.70
C SER A 241 -1.45 -12.27 -5.22
N TRP A 242 -2.16 -11.32 -4.61
CA TRP A 242 -3.48 -10.92 -5.10
C TRP A 242 -3.40 -9.64 -5.93
N LEU A 243 -2.54 -8.69 -5.57
CA LEU A 243 -2.48 -7.37 -6.20
C LEU A 243 -1.90 -7.46 -7.62
N ILE A 244 -0.78 -8.17 -7.80
CA ILE A 244 -0.15 -8.33 -9.12
C ILE A 244 -1.09 -9.11 -10.05
N GLU A 245 -1.74 -10.16 -9.54
CA GLU A 245 -2.74 -10.93 -10.29
C GLU A 245 -3.96 -10.10 -10.68
N TRP A 246 -4.55 -9.37 -9.72
CA TRP A 246 -5.67 -8.46 -9.96
C TRP A 246 -5.32 -7.41 -11.01
N GLY A 247 -4.20 -6.71 -10.87
CA GLY A 247 -3.79 -5.68 -11.82
C GLY A 247 -3.50 -6.26 -13.21
N THR A 248 -2.96 -7.48 -13.29
CA THR A 248 -2.75 -8.19 -14.56
C THR A 248 -4.08 -8.53 -15.24
N SER A 249 -5.10 -8.92 -14.48
CA SER A 249 -6.41 -9.26 -15.03
C SER A 249 -7.05 -8.09 -15.79
N LEU A 250 -6.73 -6.84 -15.42
CA LEU A 250 -7.22 -5.63 -16.09
C LEU A 250 -6.76 -5.54 -17.56
N LEU A 251 -5.60 -6.13 -17.89
CA LEU A 251 -4.99 -6.08 -19.21
C LEU A 251 -5.62 -7.03 -20.22
N GLU A 252 -6.51 -7.92 -19.77
CA GLU A 252 -7.23 -8.90 -20.61
C GLU A 252 -6.28 -9.79 -21.45
N ASP A 253 -5.08 -10.06 -20.92
CA ASP A 253 -4.07 -10.93 -21.52
C ASP A 253 -4.04 -12.27 -20.77
N GLU A 254 -4.79 -13.26 -21.27
CA GLU A 254 -4.95 -14.57 -20.62
C GLU A 254 -3.62 -15.32 -20.44
N ASN A 255 -2.66 -15.16 -21.35
CA ASN A 255 -1.37 -15.83 -21.26
C ASN A 255 -0.53 -15.23 -20.14
N LEU A 256 -0.45 -13.90 -20.10
CA LEU A 256 0.27 -13.18 -19.05
C LEU A 256 -0.37 -13.44 -17.68
N LEU A 257 -1.71 -13.38 -17.61
CA LEU A 257 -2.45 -13.67 -16.40
C LEU A 257 -2.15 -15.09 -15.91
N SER A 258 -2.19 -16.12 -16.77
CA SER A 258 -1.88 -17.50 -16.37
C SER A 258 -0.48 -17.66 -15.75
N ARG A 259 0.54 -16.97 -16.29
CA ARG A 259 1.90 -16.99 -15.74
C ARG A 259 1.95 -16.31 -14.37
N VAL A 260 1.33 -15.14 -14.24
CA VAL A 260 1.25 -14.39 -12.98
C VAL A 260 0.46 -15.16 -11.91
N SER A 261 -0.69 -15.74 -12.27
CA SER A 261 -1.52 -16.56 -11.41
C SER A 261 -0.76 -17.76 -10.84
N SER A 262 0.11 -18.37 -11.65
CA SER A 262 0.94 -19.50 -11.22
C SER A 262 1.96 -19.09 -10.16
N ALA A 263 2.64 -17.95 -10.34
CA ALA A 263 3.54 -17.38 -9.34
C ALA A 263 2.79 -16.98 -8.06
N SER A 264 1.64 -16.33 -8.23
CA SER A 264 0.76 -15.85 -7.16
C SER A 264 0.27 -17.00 -6.26
N SER A 265 -0.23 -18.09 -6.86
CA SER A 265 -0.65 -19.28 -6.09
C SER A 265 0.51 -19.94 -5.35
N ALA A 266 1.71 -19.95 -5.95
CA ALA A 266 2.90 -20.50 -5.29
C ALA A 266 3.32 -19.65 -4.07
N MET A 267 3.23 -18.32 -4.16
CA MET A 267 3.52 -17.42 -3.04
C MET A 267 2.46 -17.54 -1.94
N ALA A 268 1.17 -17.52 -2.28
CA ALA A 268 0.09 -17.69 -1.30
C ALA A 268 0.21 -19.03 -0.55
N ALA A 269 0.54 -20.11 -1.28
CA ALA A 269 0.83 -21.41 -0.67
C ALA A 269 2.06 -21.35 0.25
N ASN A 270 3.14 -20.65 -0.15
CA ASN A 270 4.33 -20.50 0.69
C ASN A 270 4.01 -19.76 2.00
N VAL A 271 3.28 -18.65 1.93
CA VAL A 271 2.84 -17.89 3.11
C VAL A 271 1.99 -18.76 4.03
N TYR A 272 1.04 -19.52 3.46
CA TYR A 272 0.23 -20.47 4.23
C TYR A 272 1.10 -21.54 4.91
N GLU A 273 2.07 -22.12 4.20
CA GLU A 273 2.92 -23.20 4.71
C GLU A 273 3.91 -22.74 5.79
N ASN A 274 4.43 -21.51 5.68
CA ASN A 274 5.60 -21.07 6.46
C ASN A 274 5.34 -19.91 7.42
N ALA A 275 4.24 -19.17 7.28
CA ALA A 275 3.99 -17.95 8.05
C ALA A 275 2.64 -17.88 8.74
N TYR A 276 1.62 -18.53 8.17
CA TYR A 276 0.34 -18.70 8.86
C TYR A 276 0.51 -19.66 10.05
N ASP A 277 0.12 -19.21 11.24
CA ASP A 277 0.32 -19.95 12.49
C ASP A 277 -0.63 -21.16 12.66
N GLY A 278 -1.61 -21.29 11.77
CA GLY A 278 -2.65 -22.30 11.82
C GLY A 278 -3.81 -21.98 12.76
N ARG A 279 -3.83 -20.81 13.40
CA ARG A 279 -4.85 -20.45 14.42
C ARG A 279 -5.41 -19.04 14.29
N GLY A 280 -4.79 -18.14 13.53
CA GLY A 280 -5.37 -16.83 13.26
C GLY A 280 -4.42 -15.70 12.86
N PHE A 281 -3.14 -15.91 12.54
CA PHE A 281 -2.30 -14.79 12.08
C PHE A 281 -1.16 -15.22 11.17
N VAL A 282 -0.60 -14.24 10.46
CA VAL A 282 0.61 -14.39 9.64
C VAL A 282 1.76 -13.61 10.27
N VAL A 283 2.88 -14.28 10.54
CA VAL A 283 4.08 -13.61 11.10
C VAL A 283 4.69 -12.62 10.09
N ASN A 284 5.41 -11.61 10.58
CA ASN A 284 5.86 -10.47 9.77
C ASN A 284 6.88 -10.86 8.68
N GLU A 285 8.03 -11.39 9.10
CA GLU A 285 9.15 -11.62 8.18
C GLU A 285 10.09 -12.71 8.70
N LYS A 286 10.93 -13.23 7.79
CA LYS A 286 12.00 -14.16 8.08
C LYS A 286 13.30 -13.65 7.48
N TYR A 287 14.35 -13.53 8.29
CA TYR A 287 15.70 -13.16 7.87
C TYR A 287 16.70 -14.28 8.22
N GLY A 288 17.24 -14.94 7.21
CA GLY A 288 17.98 -16.18 7.38
C GLY A 288 17.14 -17.22 8.13
N ASP A 289 17.62 -17.68 9.28
CA ASP A 289 16.89 -18.62 10.15
C ASP A 289 16.02 -17.93 11.23
N SER A 290 16.09 -16.60 11.35
CA SER A 290 15.34 -15.84 12.34
C SER A 290 13.97 -15.44 11.80
N VAL A 291 12.92 -15.66 12.58
CA VAL A 291 11.55 -15.23 12.25
C VAL A 291 11.16 -14.10 13.19
N ASP A 292 10.68 -12.99 12.64
CA ASP A 292 10.00 -11.95 13.40
C ASP A 292 8.52 -12.33 13.55
N CYS A 293 8.17 -12.80 14.74
CA CYS A 293 6.82 -13.23 15.10
C CYS A 293 5.91 -12.07 15.54
N THR A 294 6.35 -10.82 15.39
CA THR A 294 5.48 -9.65 15.59
C THR A 294 4.35 -9.72 14.56
N ARG A 295 3.10 -9.53 15.00
CA ARG A 295 1.97 -9.43 14.07
C ARG A 295 1.80 -7.96 13.73
N ILE A 296 1.78 -7.64 12.45
CA ILE A 296 1.71 -6.27 11.96
C ILE A 296 0.37 -6.06 11.24
N TRP A 297 -0.31 -4.97 11.58
CA TRP A 297 -1.71 -4.75 11.17
C TRP A 297 -2.00 -4.86 9.67
N TRP A 298 -1.05 -4.42 8.82
CA TRP A 298 -1.19 -4.43 7.37
C TRP A 298 -0.91 -5.83 6.82
N VAL A 299 0.03 -6.58 7.41
CA VAL A 299 0.32 -7.97 7.06
C VAL A 299 -0.95 -8.81 7.23
N GLU A 300 -1.64 -8.66 8.36
CA GLU A 300 -2.89 -9.39 8.60
C GLU A 300 -4.00 -8.97 7.62
N ALA A 301 -4.10 -7.68 7.31
CA ALA A 301 -5.10 -7.18 6.36
C ALA A 301 -4.90 -7.76 4.95
N GLU A 302 -3.66 -7.75 4.46
CA GLU A 302 -3.30 -8.30 3.15
C GLU A 302 -3.37 -9.83 3.11
N SER A 303 -3.14 -10.48 4.24
CA SER A 303 -3.27 -11.94 4.35
C SER A 303 -4.69 -12.42 4.09
N ILE A 304 -5.70 -11.69 4.56
CA ILE A 304 -7.11 -12.00 4.26
C ILE A 304 -7.39 -11.87 2.77
N GLU A 305 -6.96 -10.76 2.13
CA GLU A 305 -7.15 -10.55 0.69
C GLU A 305 -6.46 -11.64 -0.14
N GLY A 306 -5.20 -11.96 0.17
CA GLY A 306 -4.44 -12.98 -0.54
C GLY A 306 -5.01 -14.38 -0.41
N PHE A 307 -5.41 -14.79 0.80
CA PHE A 307 -6.03 -16.09 1.00
C PHE A 307 -7.43 -16.18 0.38
N LEU A 308 -8.23 -15.11 0.43
CA LEU A 308 -9.53 -15.11 -0.25
C LEU A 308 -9.37 -15.14 -1.78
N ASN A 309 -8.39 -14.44 -2.34
CA ASN A 309 -8.06 -14.52 -3.76
C ASN A 309 -7.68 -15.96 -4.15
N GLU A 310 -6.80 -16.60 -3.38
CA GLU A 310 -6.38 -17.98 -3.67
C GLU A 310 -7.51 -19.00 -3.47
N TYR A 311 -8.38 -18.81 -2.47
CA TYR A 311 -9.60 -19.62 -2.31
C TYR A 311 -10.49 -19.56 -3.54
N ARG A 312 -10.75 -18.36 -4.09
CA ARG A 312 -11.63 -18.20 -5.26
C ARG A 312 -11.09 -18.89 -6.50
N LYS A 313 -9.77 -18.93 -6.64
CA LYS A 313 -9.08 -19.57 -7.76
C LYS A 313 -9.05 -21.09 -7.63
N SER A 314 -8.67 -21.57 -6.45
CA SER A 314 -8.37 -22.99 -6.22
C SER A 314 -9.58 -23.81 -5.74
N GLY A 315 -10.53 -23.17 -5.07
CA GLY A 315 -11.61 -23.83 -4.32
C GLY A 315 -11.14 -24.57 -3.07
N ASP A 316 -9.88 -24.39 -2.63
CA ASP A 316 -9.34 -25.05 -1.44
C ASP A 316 -9.76 -24.29 -0.17
N GLU A 317 -10.72 -24.86 0.55
CA GLU A 317 -11.35 -24.29 1.75
C GLU A 317 -10.35 -23.89 2.85
N LYS A 318 -9.14 -24.47 2.87
CA LYS A 318 -8.12 -24.11 3.88
C LYS A 318 -7.75 -22.62 3.84
N TYR A 319 -7.80 -21.99 2.66
CA TYR A 319 -7.50 -20.57 2.52
C TYR A 319 -8.66 -19.70 3.01
N LEU A 320 -9.91 -20.15 2.80
CA LEU A 320 -11.07 -19.50 3.40
C LEU A 320 -11.00 -19.59 4.93
N ASP A 321 -10.73 -20.78 5.47
CA ASP A 321 -10.58 -20.99 6.91
C ASP A 321 -9.48 -20.09 7.52
N ALA A 322 -8.33 -19.97 6.84
CA ALA A 322 -7.27 -19.06 7.25
C ALA A 322 -7.75 -17.60 7.26
N ALA A 323 -8.35 -17.12 6.17
CA ALA A 323 -8.88 -15.75 6.08
C ALA A 323 -9.90 -15.45 7.20
N LEU A 324 -10.83 -16.36 7.47
CA LEU A 324 -11.82 -16.23 8.55
C LEU A 324 -11.15 -16.16 9.93
N SER A 325 -10.19 -17.06 10.20
CA SER A 325 -9.48 -17.07 11.48
C SER A 325 -8.65 -15.79 11.71
N ILE A 326 -8.03 -15.25 10.66
CA ILE A 326 -7.26 -14.00 10.72
C ILE A 326 -8.17 -12.82 11.00
N TRP A 327 -9.36 -12.81 10.42
CA TRP A 327 -10.36 -11.80 10.73
C TRP A 327 -10.81 -11.83 12.19
N GLU A 328 -11.05 -13.02 12.75
CA GLU A 328 -11.35 -13.16 14.19
C GLU A 328 -10.19 -12.66 15.06
N TYR A 329 -8.95 -12.98 14.69
CA TYR A 329 -7.76 -12.52 15.40
C TYR A 329 -7.63 -10.99 15.35
N ILE A 330 -7.85 -10.37 14.19
CA ILE A 330 -7.87 -8.90 14.07
C ILE A 330 -8.91 -8.28 15.02
N LYS A 331 -10.13 -8.83 15.05
CA LYS A 331 -11.21 -8.31 15.92
C LYS A 331 -10.88 -8.42 17.40
N GLU A 332 -10.13 -9.43 17.81
CA GLU A 332 -9.77 -9.66 19.20
C GLU A 332 -8.52 -8.88 19.63
N HIS A 333 -7.49 -8.84 18.79
CA HIS A 333 -6.15 -8.37 19.19
C HIS A 333 -5.73 -7.04 18.57
N PHE A 334 -6.16 -6.74 17.33
CA PHE A 334 -5.81 -5.49 16.65
C PHE A 334 -6.81 -4.37 16.89
N ALA A 335 -8.10 -4.69 16.93
CA ALA A 335 -9.15 -3.70 17.11
C ALA A 335 -9.06 -3.03 18.51
N ASP A 336 -8.58 -1.79 18.55
CA ASP A 336 -8.45 -1.04 19.79
C ASP A 336 -9.81 -0.54 20.27
N ARG A 337 -10.31 -1.15 21.34
CA ARG A 337 -11.64 -0.88 21.91
C ARG A 337 -11.72 0.47 22.66
N ARG A 338 -10.61 1.21 22.78
CA ARG A 338 -10.62 2.55 23.38
C ARG A 338 -11.41 3.53 22.50
N SER A 339 -12.22 4.37 23.12
CA SER A 339 -13.02 5.37 22.41
C SER A 339 -12.12 6.32 21.61
N GLY A 340 -12.41 6.49 20.31
CA GLY A 340 -11.64 7.37 19.44
C GLY A 340 -10.33 6.76 18.93
N SER A 341 -10.16 5.43 19.02
CA SER A 341 -9.04 4.70 18.43
C SER A 341 -9.45 3.93 17.17
N GLU A 342 -8.49 3.16 16.65
CA GLU A 342 -8.59 2.36 15.44
C GLU A 342 -7.95 0.98 15.67
N TRP A 343 -7.04 0.50 14.84
CA TRP A 343 -6.28 -0.72 15.04
C TRP A 343 -4.94 -0.36 15.69
N PHE A 344 -4.45 -1.23 16.55
CA PHE A 344 -3.06 -1.17 16.97
C PHE A 344 -2.13 -1.38 15.78
N TRP A 345 -0.91 -0.83 15.87
CA TRP A 345 0.11 -1.05 14.84
C TRP A 345 0.58 -2.50 14.78
N ALA A 346 0.84 -3.06 15.95
CA ALA A 346 1.46 -4.35 16.13
C ALA A 346 0.95 -5.03 17.41
N VAL A 347 0.96 -6.35 17.36
CA VAL A 347 0.72 -7.24 18.51
C VAL A 347 1.99 -8.08 18.71
N GLY A 348 2.52 -8.07 19.93
CA GLY A 348 3.74 -8.80 20.31
C GLY A 348 3.44 -10.25 20.67
N GLU A 349 4.41 -11.17 20.64
CA GLU A 349 4.24 -12.64 20.82
C GLU A 349 3.36 -13.09 22.00
N ASP A 350 3.14 -12.25 23.00
CA ASP A 350 2.26 -12.49 24.14
C ASP A 350 0.79 -12.08 23.93
N ASP A 351 0.41 -11.87 22.66
CA ASP A 351 -0.91 -11.40 22.20
C ASP A 351 -1.33 -10.04 22.77
N LYS A 352 -0.36 -9.21 23.18
CA LYS A 352 -0.62 -7.85 23.65
C LYS A 352 -0.24 -6.79 22.62
N PRO A 353 -0.99 -5.68 22.56
CA PRO A 353 -0.62 -4.53 21.74
C PRO A 353 0.76 -3.96 22.11
N VAL A 354 1.54 -3.60 21.10
CA VAL A 354 2.85 -2.97 21.27
C VAL A 354 2.68 -1.45 21.34
N PHE A 355 2.67 -0.91 22.56
CA PHE A 355 2.42 0.52 22.82
C PHE A 355 3.58 1.47 22.48
N SER A 356 4.71 0.98 21.97
CA SER A 356 5.76 1.86 21.43
C SER A 356 5.38 2.46 20.06
N TYR A 357 4.39 1.87 19.37
CA TYR A 357 3.94 2.35 18.08
C TYR A 357 2.71 3.27 18.20
N PRO A 358 2.59 4.26 17.31
CA PRO A 358 1.42 5.14 17.25
C PRO A 358 0.17 4.43 16.68
N ILE A 359 -0.99 5.06 16.82
CA ILE A 359 -2.23 4.65 16.14
C ILE A 359 -2.31 5.21 14.72
N ALA A 360 -1.67 6.35 14.46
CA ALA A 360 -1.50 6.90 13.12
C ALA A 360 -0.17 7.65 13.03
N ASP A 361 0.53 7.51 11.92
CA ASP A 361 1.78 8.22 11.61
C ASP A 361 2.01 8.24 10.08
N PRO A 362 3.18 8.69 9.57
CA PRO A 362 3.46 8.66 8.14
C PRO A 362 3.33 7.30 7.43
N TRP A 363 3.39 6.17 8.15
CA TRP A 363 3.33 4.81 7.62
C TRP A 363 2.05 4.03 8.02
N LYS A 364 1.34 4.42 9.09
CA LYS A 364 0.04 3.85 9.50
C LYS A 364 -1.14 4.74 9.09
N CYS A 365 -1.99 4.21 8.22
CA CYS A 365 -2.92 4.95 7.35
C CYS A 365 -4.18 4.12 7.02
N PRO A 366 -5.33 4.71 6.65
CA PRO A 366 -6.59 3.95 6.45
C PRO A 366 -6.61 3.00 5.25
N TYR A 367 -5.49 2.84 4.57
CA TYR A 367 -5.42 2.24 3.25
C TYR A 367 -5.55 0.71 3.31
N HIS A 368 -4.67 -0.03 4.01
CA HIS A 368 -4.70 -1.51 4.00
C HIS A 368 -5.97 -2.09 4.62
N ASN A 369 -6.24 -1.75 5.88
CA ASN A 369 -7.44 -2.18 6.62
C ASN A 369 -8.75 -1.62 6.03
N GLY A 370 -8.73 -0.40 5.49
CA GLY A 370 -9.86 0.19 4.78
C GLY A 370 -10.13 -0.52 3.45
N ARG A 371 -9.07 -0.81 2.67
CA ARG A 371 -9.14 -1.57 1.41
C ARG A 371 -9.77 -2.93 1.64
N LEU A 372 -9.26 -3.67 2.62
CA LEU A 372 -9.83 -4.95 3.04
C LEU A 372 -11.33 -4.84 3.25
N CYS A 373 -11.77 -3.93 4.12
CA CYS A 373 -13.20 -3.79 4.41
C CYS A 373 -14.02 -3.42 3.17
N LEU A 374 -13.50 -2.53 2.31
CA LEU A 374 -14.20 -2.08 1.10
C LEU A 374 -14.31 -3.19 0.06
N ASN A 375 -13.27 -4.01 -0.11
CA ASN A 375 -13.28 -5.16 -1.02
C ASN A 375 -14.25 -6.23 -0.55
N LEU A 376 -14.20 -6.63 0.74
CA LEU A 376 -15.16 -7.56 1.32
C LEU A 376 -16.63 -7.13 1.12
N MET A 377 -16.90 -5.83 1.26
CA MET A 377 -18.23 -5.26 1.00
C MET A 377 -18.64 -5.35 -0.47
N ARG A 378 -17.73 -5.05 -1.41
CA ARG A 378 -18.00 -5.11 -2.87
C ARG A 378 -18.31 -6.51 -3.34
N GLU A 379 -17.72 -7.50 -2.68
CA GLU A 379 -17.86 -8.92 -3.00
C GLU A 379 -19.08 -9.57 -2.35
N GLY A 380 -19.79 -8.87 -1.46
CA GLY A 380 -21.00 -9.37 -0.81
C GLY A 380 -20.73 -10.48 0.22
N VAL A 381 -19.51 -10.56 0.77
CA VAL A 381 -19.10 -11.56 1.78
C VAL A 381 -19.60 -11.22 3.19
N GLU A 382 -20.50 -10.23 3.33
CA GLU A 382 -21.07 -9.80 4.61
C GLU A 382 -21.80 -10.94 5.37
N ASN A 383 -22.18 -12.02 4.67
CA ASN A 383 -22.73 -13.23 5.29
C ASN A 383 -21.62 -14.26 5.62
N GLY A 384 -20.63 -13.85 6.42
CA GLY A 384 -19.55 -14.74 6.87
C GLY A 384 -18.34 -14.06 7.52
N LEU A 385 -18.13 -12.76 7.27
CA LEU A 385 -17.04 -11.94 7.83
C LEU A 385 -17.57 -10.69 8.55
#